data_AF-W1X2X9-F1
#
_entry.id   AF-W1X2X9-F1
#
_cell.length_a   1.000
_cell.length_b   1.000
_cell.length_c   1.000
_cell.angle_alpha   90.00
_cell.angle_beta   90.00
_cell.angle_gamma   90.00
#
_symmetry.space_group_name_H-M   'P 1'
#
loop_
_entity.id
_entity.type
_entity.pdbx_description
1 polymer ?
#
loop_
_entity_poly.entity_id
_entity_poly.type
_entity_poly.pdbx_seq_one_letter_code
_entity_poly.pdbx_strand_id
1 'polypeptide(L)'
;VRMEASYKGTYSNQILTLLLDIDNPQDLSKLIVNKMIDKYCFHDAETGQPLQFTSDLLKGAGIFPELESLNSRNNDLLSTISYL
;
A
#
# COMPACT_ATOMS: atom_id res chain seq x y z
N VAL A 1 9.55 -10.87 -12.03
CA VAL A 1 9.87 -9.66 -11.23
C VAL A 1 9.50 -9.93 -9.78
N ARG A 2 10.38 -9.68 -8.82
CA ARG A 2 10.09 -9.81 -7.38
C ARG A 2 9.87 -8.41 -6.82
N MET A 3 8.84 -8.24 -6.01
CA MET A 3 8.54 -6.96 -5.36
C MET A 3 8.48 -7.17 -3.86
N GLU A 4 8.98 -6.19 -3.12
CA GLU A 4 9.10 -6.26 -1.67
C GLU A 4 8.74 -4.92 -1.04
N ALA A 5 7.96 -4.96 0.02
CA ALA A 5 7.62 -3.80 0.83
C ALA A 5 8.11 -4.03 2.26
N SER A 6 9.04 -3.18 2.71
CA SER A 6 9.55 -3.23 4.08
C SER A 6 8.85 -2.20 4.97
N TYR A 7 8.41 -2.64 6.14
CA TYR A 7 7.78 -1.84 7.19
C TYR A 7 8.58 -1.95 8.48
N LYS A 8 8.64 -0.87 9.26
CA LYS A 8 9.42 -0.80 10.52
C LYS A 8 8.61 -0.11 11.62
N GLY A 9 8.98 -0.38 12.86
CA GLY A 9 8.41 0.28 14.04
C GLY A 9 6.94 -0.07 14.25
N THR A 10 6.10 0.93 14.51
CA THR A 10 4.66 0.73 14.78
C THR A 10 3.96 -0.03 13.65
N TYR A 11 4.28 0.29 12.38
CA TYR A 11 3.65 -0.37 11.24
C TYR A 11 4.00 -1.85 11.13
N SER A 12 5.23 -2.26 11.45
CA SER A 12 5.58 -3.69 11.46
C SER A 12 4.85 -4.44 12.57
N ASN A 13 4.61 -3.80 13.71
CA ASN A 13 3.84 -4.42 14.80
C ASN A 13 2.36 -4.58 14.42
N GLN A 14 1.74 -3.58 13.79
CA GLN A 14 0.36 -3.68 13.31
C GLN A 14 0.21 -4.78 12.25
N ILE A 15 1.15 -4.88 11.31
CA ILE A 15 1.15 -5.95 10.31
C ILE A 15 1.30 -7.31 10.98
N LEU A 16 2.17 -7.44 11.99
CA LEU A 16 2.34 -8.68 12.74
C LEU A 16 1.04 -9.09 13.43
N THR A 17 0.34 -8.16 14.10
CA THR A 17 -0.96 -8.44 14.73
C THR A 17 -1.95 -9.03 13.71
N LEU A 18 -2.09 -8.39 12.56
CA LEU A 18 -3.00 -8.88 11.52
C LEU A 18 -2.57 -10.22 10.94
N LEU A 19 -1.25 -10.47 10.79
CA LEU A 19 -0.75 -11.76 10.33
C LEU A 19 -1.07 -12.91 11.29
N LEU A 20 -1.16 -12.62 12.60
CA LEU A 20 -1.52 -13.61 13.60
C LEU A 20 -3.02 -13.96 13.57
N ASP A 21 -3.86 -13.02 13.13
CA ASP A 21 -5.31 -13.18 13.06
C ASP A 21 -5.80 -13.78 11.72
N ILE A 22 -4.94 -13.78 10.68
CA ILE A 22 -5.27 -14.35 9.37
C ILE A 22 -5.14 -15.88 9.41
N ASP A 23 -6.26 -16.55 9.11
CA ASP A 23 -6.36 -18.01 9.10
C ASP A 23 -6.41 -18.62 7.69
N ASN A 24 -6.52 -17.79 6.65
CA ASN A 24 -6.70 -18.25 5.28
C ASN A 24 -5.78 -17.54 4.25
N PRO A 25 -5.38 -18.25 3.17
CA PRO A 25 -4.48 -17.69 2.16
C PRO A 25 -5.05 -16.49 1.38
N GLN A 26 -6.37 -16.39 1.24
CA GLN A 26 -7.02 -15.31 0.51
C GLN A 26 -6.87 -13.99 1.26
N ASP A 27 -7.06 -13.99 2.58
CA ASP A 27 -6.89 -12.80 3.41
C ASP A 27 -5.43 -12.40 3.58
N LEU A 28 -4.51 -13.38 3.61
CA LEU A 28 -3.08 -13.10 3.51
C LEU A 28 -2.75 -12.39 2.18
N SER A 29 -3.33 -12.86 1.07
CA SER A 29 -3.13 -12.25 -0.24
C SER A 29 -3.65 -10.81 -0.28
N LYS A 30 -4.82 -10.54 0.32
CA LYS A 30 -5.38 -9.18 0.45
C LYS A 30 -4.49 -8.26 1.27
N LEU A 31 -3.92 -8.75 2.38
CA LEU A 31 -2.99 -7.99 3.22
C LEU A 31 -1.72 -7.64 2.45
N ILE A 32 -1.13 -8.62 1.76
CA ILE A 32 0.07 -8.40 0.93
C ILE A 32 -0.20 -7.36 -0.14
N VAL A 33 -1.30 -7.49 -0.89
CA VAL A 33 -1.68 -6.55 -1.95
C VAL A 33 -1.90 -5.15 -1.38
N ASN A 34 -2.61 -5.03 -0.26
CA ASN A 34 -2.81 -3.75 0.43
C ASN A 34 -1.45 -3.11 0.79
N LYS A 35 -0.52 -3.87 1.38
CA LYS A 35 0.83 -3.39 1.72
C LYS A 35 1.71 -3.13 0.48
N MET A 36 1.43 -3.72 -0.66
CA MET A 36 2.15 -3.43 -1.90
C MET A 36 1.68 -2.11 -2.50
N ILE A 37 0.37 -1.87 -2.54
CA ILE A 37 -0.21 -0.63 -3.07
C ILE A 37 0.23 0.59 -2.26
N ASP A 38 0.36 0.47 -0.93
CA ASP A 38 0.87 1.55 -0.07
C ASP A 38 2.22 2.14 -0.53
N LYS A 39 3.08 1.34 -1.19
CA LYS A 39 4.40 1.78 -1.69
C LYS A 39 4.49 1.88 -3.22
N TYR A 40 3.64 1.15 -3.93
CA TYR A 40 3.75 0.93 -5.38
C TYR A 40 2.42 1.21 -6.09
N CYS A 41 1.83 2.38 -5.82
CA CYS A 41 0.61 2.86 -6.48
C CYS A 41 0.98 3.79 -7.66
N PHE A 42 1.24 3.20 -8.82
CA PHE A 42 1.68 3.94 -10.01
C PHE A 42 0.49 4.48 -10.80
N HIS A 43 0.62 5.75 -11.21
CA HIS A 43 -0.37 6.45 -12.01
C HIS A 43 0.30 6.99 -13.27
N ASP A 44 -0.48 7.05 -14.34
CA ASP A 44 -0.13 7.79 -15.54
C ASP A 44 -0.03 9.29 -15.19
N ALA A 45 1.09 9.92 -15.56
CA ALA A 45 1.39 11.28 -15.14
C ALA A 45 0.49 12.34 -15.82
N GLU A 46 -0.07 12.03 -16.99
CA GLU A 46 -0.89 12.97 -17.77
C GLU A 46 -2.36 12.89 -17.37
N THR A 47 -2.87 11.67 -17.19
CA THR A 47 -4.29 11.40 -16.91
C THR A 47 -4.58 11.21 -15.43
N GLY A 48 -3.56 10.99 -14.61
CA GLY A 48 -3.68 10.64 -13.20
C GLY A 48 -4.33 9.27 -12.95
N GLN A 49 -4.61 8.49 -14.00
CA GLN A 49 -5.26 7.20 -13.87
C GLN A 49 -4.27 6.13 -13.40
N PRO A 50 -4.70 5.16 -12.56
CA PRO A 50 -3.84 4.07 -12.17
C PRO A 50 -3.37 3.28 -13.39
N LEU A 51 -2.06 3.01 -13.48
CA LEU A 51 -1.56 2.11 -14.52
C LEU A 51 -2.21 0.72 -14.39
N GLN A 52 -2.23 -0.05 -15.49
CA GLN A 52 -2.84 -1.38 -15.51
C GLN A 52 -2.39 -2.27 -14.35
N PHE A 53 -1.09 -2.24 -14.03
CA PHE A 53 -0.51 -2.94 -12.89
C PHE A 53 -1.17 -2.55 -11.54
N THR A 54 -1.30 -1.25 -11.29
CA THR A 54 -1.94 -0.71 -10.08
C THR A 54 -3.41 -1.07 -10.05
N SER A 55 -4.10 -0.95 -11.19
CA SER A 55 -5.50 -1.32 -11.35
C SER A 55 -5.75 -2.81 -11.05
N ASP A 56 -4.85 -3.69 -11.51
CA ASP A 56 -4.97 -5.12 -11.26
C ASP A 56 -4.67 -5.48 -9.80
N LEU A 57 -3.72 -4.81 -9.16
CA LEU A 57 -3.49 -4.95 -7.72
C LEU A 57 -4.69 -4.44 -6.90
N LEU A 58 -5.27 -3.29 -7.23
CA LEU A 58 -6.40 -2.72 -6.49
C LEU A 58 -7.61 -3.68 -6.41
N LYS A 59 -7.82 -4.52 -7.42
CA LYS A 59 -8.88 -5.55 -7.39
C LYS A 59 -8.70 -6.59 -6.28
N GLY A 60 -7.48 -6.82 -5.85
CA GLY A 60 -7.13 -7.74 -4.77
C GLY A 60 -6.96 -7.08 -3.40
N ALA A 61 -7.15 -5.76 -3.30
CA ALA A 61 -6.97 -5.04 -2.04
C ALA A 61 -8.08 -5.36 -1.04
N GLY A 62 -7.71 -5.63 0.21
CA GLY A 62 -8.62 -5.70 1.35
C GLY A 62 -8.74 -4.36 2.09
N ILE A 63 -9.75 -4.26 2.95
CA ILE A 63 -9.95 -3.13 3.86
C ILE A 63 -9.31 -3.47 5.21
N PHE A 64 -8.34 -2.68 5.64
CA PHE A 64 -7.63 -2.85 6.91
C PHE A 64 -7.59 -1.51 7.67
N PRO A 65 -8.67 -1.15 8.41
CA PRO A 65 -8.79 0.17 9.04
C PRO A 65 -7.67 0.47 10.04
N GLU A 66 -7.16 -0.57 10.72
CA GLU A 66 -6.05 -0.46 11.68
C GLU A 66 -4.71 -0.09 11.02
N LEU A 67 -4.62 -0.28 9.70
CA LEU A 67 -3.47 0.07 8.87
C LEU A 67 -3.70 1.35 8.06
N GLU A 68 -4.85 2.00 8.19
CA GLU A 68 -5.08 3.30 7.57
C GLU A 68 -4.15 4.31 8.23
N SER A 69 -3.02 4.56 7.56
CA SER A 69 -2.17 5.67 7.93
C SER A 69 -2.92 6.96 7.60
N LEU A 70 -3.40 7.66 8.63
CA LEU A 70 -3.91 9.05 8.53
C LEU A 70 -2.89 10.01 7.90
N ASN A 71 -1.64 9.58 7.78
CA ASN A 71 -0.60 10.28 7.06
C ASN A 71 -0.09 9.40 5.92
N SER A 72 -0.62 9.60 4.71
CA SER A 72 0.14 9.39 3.47
C SER A 72 1.31 10.39 3.38
N ARG A 73 2.07 10.54 4.48
CA ARG A 73 3.17 11.50 4.60
C ARG A 73 4.21 11.07 3.57
N ASN A 74 4.21 11.85 2.48
CA ASN A 74 5.19 11.96 1.40
C ASN A 74 4.68 11.64 -0.02
N ASN A 75 3.37 11.45 -0.26
CA ASN A 75 2.82 11.71 -1.60
C ASN A 75 2.57 13.19 -1.86
N ASP A 76 2.97 14.04 -0.93
CA ASP A 76 3.12 15.47 -1.17
C ASP A 76 4.41 15.74 -1.98
N LEU A 77 4.61 14.95 -3.04
CA LEU A 77 5.52 15.25 -4.15
C LEU A 77 5.24 16.69 -4.64
N LEU A 78 3.98 17.15 -4.56
CA LEU A 78 3.57 18.53 -4.79
C LEU A 78 4.17 19.53 -3.78
N SER A 79 4.20 19.24 -2.47
CA SER A 79 4.92 20.09 -1.51
C SER A 79 6.44 20.10 -1.71
N THR A 80 7.03 18.98 -2.13
CA THR A 80 8.49 18.89 -2.37
C THR A 80 8.88 19.65 -3.65
N ILE A 81 8.03 19.64 -4.68
CA ILE A 81 8.21 20.44 -5.89
C ILE A 81 8.02 21.94 -5.60
N SER A 82 7.12 22.32 -4.68
CA SER A 82 6.88 23.72 -4.33
C SER A 82 8.04 24.40 -3.57
N TYR A 83 9.05 23.64 -3.15
CA TYR A 83 10.23 24.14 -2.44
C TYR A 83 11.52 24.15 -3.28
N LEU A 84 11.43 23.86 -4.59
CA LEU A 84 12.50 24.08 -5.57
C LEU A 84 12.16 25.27 -6.47
#